data_AF-A0A7S3SUZ9-F1
#
_entry.id   AF-A0A7S3SUZ9-F1
#
_cell.length_a   1.000
_cell.length_b   1.000
_cell.length_c   1.000
_cell.angle_alpha   90.00
_cell.angle_beta   90.00
_cell.angle_gamma   90.00
#
_symmetry.space_group_name_H-M   'P 1'
#
loop_
_entity.id
_entity.type
_entity.pdbx_description
1 polymer ?
#
loop_
_entity_poly.entity_id
_entity_poly.type
_entity_poly.pdbx_seq_one_letter_code
_entity_poly.pdbx_strand_id
1 'polypeptide(L)'
;LASFVGPSTEINVSFFRVLRVARMLRLMKAWRGLYRVCMAFVRALPQLSNLLLLVVIVMMIFALLGMQLFGGTFQYLELANDEKPRLHFDYFGPAMLSVFV
;
A
#
# COMPACT_ATOMS: atom_id res chain seq x y z
N LEU A 1 14.97 -19.47 -41.77
CA LEU A 1 14.59 -20.11 -40.50
C LEU A 1 14.26 -19.02 -39.51
N ALA A 2 13.04 -19.07 -38.99
CA ALA A 2 12.32 -17.96 -38.40
C ALA A 2 12.80 -17.62 -36.98
N SER A 3 12.95 -16.33 -36.71
CA SER A 3 12.68 -15.75 -35.39
C SER A 3 12.37 -14.26 -35.53
N PHE A 4 11.24 -13.95 -36.18
CA PHE A 4 10.53 -12.70 -35.96
C PHE A 4 9.94 -12.75 -34.54
N VAL A 5 10.71 -12.32 -33.56
CA VAL A 5 10.22 -12.08 -32.19
C VAL A 5 9.60 -10.68 -32.20
N GLY A 6 8.30 -10.63 -32.47
CA GLY A 6 7.50 -9.44 -32.21
C GLY A 6 7.39 -9.21 -30.69
N PRO A 7 7.22 -7.97 -30.23
CA PRO A 7 6.99 -7.70 -28.82
C PRO A 7 5.62 -8.30 -28.45
N SER A 8 5.62 -9.35 -27.65
CA SER A 8 4.42 -9.86 -27.00
C SER A 8 3.93 -8.79 -26.01
N THR A 9 3.12 -7.86 -26.51
CA THR A 9 2.18 -7.13 -25.68
C THR A 9 1.19 -8.16 -25.15
N GLU A 10 1.57 -8.85 -24.08
CA GLU A 10 0.65 -9.65 -23.30
C GLU A 10 -0.40 -8.69 -22.72
N ILE A 11 -1.50 -8.56 -23.44
CA ILE A 11 -2.67 -7.83 -22.99
C ILE A 11 -3.10 -8.54 -21.70
N ASN A 12 -2.73 -7.95 -20.57
CA ASN A 12 -2.98 -8.49 -19.24
C ASN A 12 -4.49 -8.69 -19.06
N VAL A 13 -4.94 -9.94 -19.20
CA VAL A 13 -6.34 -10.35 -19.06
C VAL A 13 -6.91 -9.99 -17.67
N SER A 14 -6.02 -9.75 -16.70
CA SER A 14 -6.32 -9.20 -15.38
C SER A 14 -7.02 -7.84 -15.42
N PHE A 15 -6.64 -6.92 -16.31
CA PHE A 15 -7.32 -5.61 -16.40
C PHE A 15 -8.77 -5.75 -16.90
N PHE A 16 -9.04 -6.72 -17.77
CA PHE A 16 -10.40 -7.03 -18.22
C PHE A 16 -11.27 -7.62 -17.09
N ARG A 17 -10.68 -8.29 -16.08
CA ARG A 17 -11.41 -8.72 -14.88
C ARG A 17 -11.80 -7.52 -14.02
N VAL A 18 -10.91 -6.55 -13.86
CA VAL A 18 -11.18 -5.31 -13.12
C VAL A 18 -12.32 -4.51 -13.77
N LEU A 19 -12.42 -4.49 -15.10
CA LEU A 19 -13.54 -3.85 -15.81
C LEU A 19 -14.90 -4.49 -15.45
N ARG A 20 -14.97 -5.82 -15.26
CA ARG A 20 -16.19 -6.51 -14.82
C ARG A 20 -16.57 -6.11 -13.39
N VAL A 21 -15.59 -6.06 -12.48
CA VAL A 21 -15.79 -5.60 -11.10
C VAL A 21 -16.23 -4.14 -11.07
N ALA A 22 -15.62 -3.27 -11.89
CA ALA A 22 -16.01 -1.87 -12.05
C ALA A 22 -17.45 -1.73 -12.58
N ARG A 23 -17.90 -2.61 -13.48
CA ARG A 23 -19.30 -2.65 -13.95
C ARG A 23 -20.25 -3.07 -12.81
N MET A 24 -19.88 -4.02 -11.96
CA MET A 24 -20.63 -4.37 -10.74
C MET A 24 -20.70 -3.21 -9.74
N LEU A 25 -19.60 -2.49 -9.52
CA LEU A 25 -19.57 -1.26 -8.71
C LEU A 25 -20.45 -0.15 -9.32
N ARG A 26 -20.58 -0.08 -10.65
CA ARG A 26 -21.53 0.83 -11.32
C ARG A 26 -22.99 0.40 -11.13
N LEU A 27 -23.29 -0.91 -11.07
CA LEU A 27 -24.62 -1.41 -10.68
C LEU A 27 -24.95 -1.08 -9.22
N MET A 28 -23.97 -1.15 -8.31
CA MET A 28 -24.11 -0.69 -6.93
C MET A 28 -24.36 0.83 -6.83
N LYS A 29 -23.79 1.63 -7.74
CA LYS A 29 -24.16 3.06 -7.88
C LYS A 29 -25.59 3.29 -8.37
N ALA A 30 -26.23 2.33 -9.02
CA ALA A 30 -27.63 2.45 -9.46
C ALA A 30 -28.62 2.40 -8.28
N TRP A 31 -28.22 1.78 -7.17
CA TRP A 31 -28.98 1.75 -5.92
C TRP A 31 -28.77 3.07 -5.17
N ARG A 32 -29.74 4.00 -5.29
CA ARG A 32 -29.67 5.37 -4.73
C ARG A 32 -29.28 5.42 -3.24
N GLY A 33 -29.65 4.42 -2.45
CA GLY A 33 -29.29 4.31 -1.04
C GLY A 33 -27.79 4.10 -0.80
N LEU A 34 -27.19 3.12 -1.50
CA LEU A 34 -25.76 2.80 -1.37
C LEU A 34 -24.87 3.86 -2.02
N TYR A 35 -25.32 4.44 -3.14
CA TYR A 35 -24.63 5.57 -3.77
C TYR A 35 -24.49 6.76 -2.82
N ARG A 36 -25.52 7.07 -2.02
CA ARG A 36 -25.49 8.17 -1.05
C ARG A 36 -24.43 7.97 0.02
N VAL A 37 -24.30 6.75 0.55
CA VAL A 37 -23.28 6.40 1.53
C VAL A 37 -21.88 6.46 0.92
N CYS A 38 -21.68 5.88 -0.26
CA CYS A 38 -20.39 5.89 -0.95
C CYS A 38 -19.96 7.33 -1.33
N MET A 39 -20.90 8.17 -1.76
CA MET A 39 -20.67 9.58 -2.03
C MET A 39 -20.33 10.36 -0.75
N ALA A 40 -20.98 10.06 0.38
CA ALA A 40 -20.63 10.64 1.68
C ALA A 40 -19.22 10.21 2.12
N PHE A 41 -18.87 8.95 1.92
CA PHE A 41 -17.54 8.42 2.20
C PHE A 41 -16.47 9.13 1.37
N VAL A 42 -16.66 9.23 0.05
CA VAL A 42 -15.73 9.93 -0.86
C VAL A 42 -15.66 11.43 -0.56
N ARG A 43 -16.76 12.07 -0.13
CA ARG A 43 -16.75 13.47 0.31
C ARG A 43 -16.05 13.68 1.66
N ALA A 44 -16.05 12.67 2.53
CA ALA A 44 -15.33 12.68 3.79
C ALA A 44 -13.83 12.41 3.59
N LEU A 45 -13.41 11.68 2.55
CA LEU A 45 -11.99 11.43 2.25
C LEU A 45 -11.11 12.69 2.23
N PRO A 46 -11.47 13.80 1.57
CA PRO A 46 -10.66 15.03 1.60
C PRO A 46 -10.69 15.77 2.95
N GLN A 47 -11.72 15.59 3.78
CA GLN A 47 -11.70 16.10 5.16
C GLN A 47 -10.79 15.25 6.05
N LEU A 48 -10.85 13.93 5.84
CA LEU A 48 -9.98 12.95 6.51
C LEU A 48 -8.54 13.04 6.01
N SER A 49 -8.28 13.54 4.80
CA SER A 49 -6.92 13.60 4.25
C SER A 49 -6.03 14.55 5.04
N ASN A 50 -6.58 15.62 5.61
CA ASN A 50 -5.81 16.53 6.45
C ASN A 50 -5.38 15.84 7.77
N LEU A 51 -6.30 15.07 8.36
CA LEU A 51 -5.99 14.24 9.52
C LEU A 51 -4.99 13.13 9.18
N LEU A 52 -5.17 12.45 8.04
CA LEU A 52 -4.28 11.42 7.55
C LEU A 52 -2.87 11.96 7.29
N LEU A 53 -2.77 13.14 6.67
CA LEU A 53 -1.49 13.82 6.43
C LEU A 53 -0.75 14.07 7.75
N LEU A 54 -1.47 14.57 8.76
CA LEU A 54 -0.91 14.79 10.09
C LEU A 54 -0.44 13.49 10.73
N VAL A 55 -1.25 12.42 10.65
CA VAL A 55 -0.88 11.08 11.15
C VAL A 55 0.36 10.54 10.43
N VAL A 56 0.45 10.69 9.12
CA VAL A 56 1.61 10.24 8.33
C VAL A 56 2.88 10.99 8.72
N ILE A 57 2.80 12.30 8.97
CA ILE A 57 3.96 13.09 9.41
C ILE A 57 4.43 12.61 10.80
N VAL A 58 3.51 12.41 11.74
CA VAL A 58 3.83 11.90 13.09
C VAL A 58 4.45 10.50 13.00
N MET A 59 3.86 9.61 12.20
CA MET A 59 4.37 8.27 11.94
C MET A 59 5.77 8.29 11.32
N MET A 60 6.04 9.24 10.42
CA MET A 60 7.35 9.41 9.80
C MET A 60 8.41 9.86 10.81
N ILE A 61 8.08 10.73 11.76
CA ILE A 61 8.99 11.11 12.85
C ILE A 61 9.30 9.89 13.74
N PHE A 62 8.29 9.11 14.12
CA PHE A 62 8.50 7.89 14.91
C PHE A 62 9.31 6.83 14.17
N ALA A 63 9.09 6.66 12.86
CA ALA A 63 9.89 5.75 12.05
C ALA A 63 11.36 6.20 11.97
N LEU A 64 11.63 7.49 11.77
CA LEU A 64 12.99 8.03 11.78
C LEU A 64 13.68 7.89 13.14
N LEU A 65 12.96 8.12 14.23
CA LEU A 65 13.46 7.87 15.58
C LEU A 65 13.73 6.38 15.81
N GLY A 66 12.85 5.49 15.36
CA GLY A 66 13.04 4.04 15.41
C GLY A 66 14.27 3.59 14.62
N MET A 67 14.50 4.17 13.45
CA MET A 67 15.71 3.91 12.66
C MET A 67 16.99 4.44 13.33
N GLN A 68 16.94 5.54 14.07
CA GLN A 68 18.12 6.07 14.77
C GLN A 68 18.40 5.33 16.09
N LEU A 69 17.36 4.92 16.82
CA LEU A 69 17.46 4.14 18.07
C LEU A 69 17.84 2.67 17.82
N PHE A 70 17.37 2.10 16.72
CA PHE A 70 17.60 0.69 16.38
C PHE A 70 18.47 0.47 15.13
N GLY A 71 19.08 1.52 14.58
CA GLY A 71 19.87 1.54 13.33
C GLY A 71 21.23 0.85 13.39
N GLY A 72 21.32 -0.20 14.19
CA GLY A 72 22.49 -1.06 14.31
C GLY A 72 22.15 -2.35 15.04
N THR A 73 21.11 -2.35 15.88
CA THR A 73 20.73 -3.47 16.75
C THR A 73 20.27 -4.72 16.00
N PHE A 74 19.69 -4.56 14.81
CA PHE A 74 19.23 -5.69 14.00
C PHE A 74 20.35 -6.37 13.21
N GLN A 75 21.43 -5.66 12.88
CA GLN A 75 22.56 -6.24 12.16
C GLN A 75 23.36 -7.23 13.03
N TYR A 76 23.33 -7.07 14.36
CA TYR A 76 23.96 -8.01 15.29
C TYR A 76 23.18 -9.33 15.42
N LEU A 77 21.86 -9.31 15.20
CA LEU A 77 20.99 -10.50 15.23
C LEU A 77 20.99 -11.26 13.89
N GLU A 78 21.19 -10.56 12.76
CA GLU A 78 21.37 -11.17 11.43
C GLU A 78 22.62 -12.06 11.34
N LEU A 79 23.66 -11.80 12.14
CA LEU A 79 24.84 -12.66 12.19
C LEU A 79 24.62 -13.98 12.96
N ALA A 80 23.53 -14.09 13.74
CA ALA A 80 23.23 -15.26 14.56
C ALA A 80 22.08 -16.12 14.00
N ASN A 81 21.21 -15.56 13.16
CA ASN A 81 20.15 -16.29 12.46
C ASN A 81 20.14 -15.86 10.99
N ASP A 82 20.27 -16.83 10.10
CA ASP A 82 20.31 -16.70 8.63
C ASP A 82 18.95 -16.29 8.02
N GLU A 83 18.07 -15.66 8.82
CA GLU A 83 16.71 -15.29 8.43
C GLU A 83 16.41 -13.83 8.83
N LYS A 84 16.38 -12.94 7.83
CA LYS A 84 16.05 -11.52 8.01
C LYS A 84 14.59 -11.38 8.49
N PRO A 85 14.31 -10.79 9.67
CA PRO A 85 12.95 -10.60 10.15
C PRO A 85 12.12 -9.76 9.16
N ARG A 86 10.86 -10.14 8.90
CA ARG A 86 9.99 -9.44 7.94
C ARG A 86 9.62 -8.01 8.36
N LEU A 87 9.76 -7.71 9.64
CA LEU A 87 9.54 -6.39 10.25
C LEU A 87 10.90 -5.87 10.73
N HIS A 88 11.57 -5.10 9.89
CA HIS A 88 12.88 -4.51 10.18
C HIS A 88 12.84 -3.00 9.95
N PHE A 89 13.72 -2.27 10.64
CA PHE A 89 13.83 -0.82 10.55
C PHE A 89 14.89 -0.37 9.50
N ASP A 90 15.39 -1.28 8.67
CA ASP A 90 16.47 -0.97 7.71
C ASP A 90 16.00 -0.12 6.51
N TYR A 91 14.70 -0.21 6.18
CA TYR A 91 14.08 0.49 5.05
C TYR A 91 12.82 1.24 5.49
N PHE A 92 12.54 2.38 4.84
CA PHE A 92 11.42 3.26 5.18
C PHE A 92 10.05 2.56 5.18
N GLY A 93 9.82 1.63 4.26
CA GLY A 93 8.56 0.88 4.17
C GLY A 93 8.27 -0.01 5.40
N PRO A 94 9.12 -1.00 5.68
CA PRO A 94 8.93 -1.87 6.86
C PRO A 94 9.09 -1.13 8.20
N ALA A 95 9.88 -0.05 8.26
CA ALA A 95 9.96 0.83 9.43
C ALA A 95 8.65 1.58 9.71
N MET A 96 7.88 1.97 8.68
CA MET A 96 6.53 2.50 8.90
C MET A 96 5.58 1.42 9.40
N LEU A 97 5.62 0.21 8.82
CA LEU A 97 4.71 -0.87 9.21
C LEU A 97 4.92 -1.34 10.65
N SER A 98 6.15 -1.32 11.17
CA SER A 98 6.45 -1.68 12.57
C SER A 98 6.03 -0.61 13.59
N VAL A 99 5.81 0.64 13.19
CA VAL A 99 5.27 1.68 14.07
C VAL A 99 3.74 1.63 14.12
N PHE A 100 3.11 1.14 13.05
CA PHE A 100 1.66 0.93 12.97
C PHE A 100 1.17 -0.38 13.61
N VAL A 101 2.05 -1.37 13.80
CA VAL A 101 1.78 -2.69 14.41
C VAL A 101 2.21 -2.70 15.87
#